data_AF-A0A961VSQ8-F1
#
_entry.id   AF-A0A961VSQ8-F1
#
_cell.length_a   1.000
_cell.length_b   1.000
_cell.length_c   1.000
_cell.angle_alpha   90.00
_cell.angle_beta   90.00
_cell.angle_gamma   90.00
#
_symmetry.space_group_name_H-M   'P 1'
#
loop_
_entity.id
_entity.type
_entity.pdbx_description
1 polymer ?
#
loop_
_entity_poly.entity_id
_entity_poly.type
_entity_poly.pdbx_seq_one_letter_code
_entity_poly.pdbx_strand_id
1 'polypeptide(L)'
;MMTRHRRKSPINRLWLPAVAFLFLGYFGYHAYNGSYGLQSLERLDQEGESLRGQVDKLRDEREAMEQRVALLKPESLDADVVDTEARTSLNLLRPDEVVISFGAVQHRP
;
A
#
# COMPACT_ATOMS: atom_id res chain seq x y z
N MET A 1 -57.85 20.11 -64.78
CA MET A 1 -57.14 19.01 -64.08
C MET A 1 -56.02 19.63 -63.25
N MET A 2 -55.95 19.34 -61.95
CA MET A 2 -55.04 20.01 -61.02
C MET A 2 -54.07 18.97 -60.45
N THR A 3 -52.82 18.99 -60.90
CA THR A 3 -51.78 18.07 -60.41
C THR A 3 -51.05 18.72 -59.24
N ARG A 4 -51.29 18.21 -58.02
CA ARG A 4 -50.67 18.73 -56.81
C ARG A 4 -49.27 18.14 -56.63
N HIS A 5 -48.23 18.88 -56.99
CA HIS A 5 -46.84 18.46 -56.82
C HIS A 5 -46.41 18.62 -55.35
N ARG A 6 -46.33 17.51 -54.62
CA ARG A 6 -45.87 17.46 -53.22
C ARG A 6 -44.36 17.65 -53.17
N ARG A 7 -43.88 18.82 -52.74
CA ARG A 7 -42.44 19.04 -52.49
C ARG A 7 -41.97 18.12 -51.36
N LYS A 8 -40.96 17.29 -51.64
CA LYS A 8 -40.30 16.47 -50.61
C LYS A 8 -39.45 17.40 -49.74
N SER A 9 -39.81 17.53 -48.46
CA SER A 9 -39.07 18.40 -47.53
C SER A 9 -37.75 17.73 -47.10
N PRO A 10 -36.60 18.44 -47.17
CA PRO A 10 -35.32 17.91 -46.73
C PRO A 10 -35.23 17.79 -45.20
N ILE A 11 -36.23 18.28 -44.46
CA ILE A 11 -36.29 18.23 -43.00
C ILE A 11 -36.15 16.79 -42.47
N ASN A 12 -36.73 15.83 -43.20
CA ASN A 12 -36.69 14.41 -42.85
C ASN A 12 -35.33 13.75 -43.14
N ARG A 13 -34.39 14.49 -43.75
CA ARG A 13 -33.00 14.05 -43.95
C ARG A 13 -32.06 14.63 -42.89
N LEU A 14 -32.44 15.73 -42.23
CA LEU A 14 -31.62 16.40 -41.22
C LEU A 14 -31.77 15.83 -39.80
N TRP A 15 -32.83 15.09 -39.51
CA TRP A 15 -33.02 14.54 -38.15
C TRP A 15 -31.94 13.51 -37.79
N LEU A 16 -31.56 12.64 -38.74
CA LEU A 16 -30.57 11.59 -38.51
C LEU A 16 -29.18 12.13 -38.15
N PRO A 17 -28.59 13.10 -38.91
CA PRO A 17 -27.32 13.70 -38.50
C PRO A 17 -27.45 14.52 -37.22
N ALA A 18 -28.59 15.20 -36.96
CA ALA A 18 -28.78 15.95 -35.73
C ALA A 18 -28.75 15.05 -34.48
N VAL A 19 -29.45 13.92 -34.54
CA VAL A 19 -29.43 12.91 -33.46
C VAL A 19 -28.03 12.33 -33.29
N ALA A 20 -27.33 12.03 -34.39
CA ALA A 20 -25.96 11.53 -34.34
C ALA A 20 -25.00 12.51 -33.65
N PHE A 21 -25.08 13.81 -33.97
CA PHE A 21 -24.27 14.85 -33.31
C PHE A 21 -24.57 14.95 -31.81
N LEU A 22 -25.83 14.79 -31.42
CA LEU A 22 -26.26 14.85 -30.02
C LEU A 22 -25.68 13.66 -29.23
N PHE A 23 -25.72 12.45 -29.79
CA PHE A 23 -25.05 11.29 -29.21
C PHE A 23 -23.54 11.46 -29.16
N LEU A 24 -22.91 11.97 -30.23
CA LEU A 24 -21.46 12.18 -30.27
C LEU A 24 -21.01 13.18 -29.21
N GLY A 25 -21.76 14.26 -29.00
CA GLY A 25 -21.52 15.22 -27.93
C GLY A 25 -21.71 14.61 -26.54
N TYR A 26 -22.75 13.82 -26.34
CA TYR A 26 -23.00 13.11 -25.08
C TYR A 26 -21.87 12.13 -24.75
N PHE A 27 -21.48 11.27 -25.71
CA PHE A 27 -20.38 10.34 -25.54
C PHE A 27 -19.04 11.06 -25.38
N GLY A 28 -18.78 12.14 -26.11
CA GLY A 28 -17.57 12.95 -25.93
C GLY A 28 -17.48 13.58 -24.54
N TYR A 29 -18.59 14.16 -24.05
CA TYR A 29 -18.67 14.73 -22.71
C TYR A 29 -18.49 13.67 -21.63
N HIS A 30 -19.12 12.50 -21.78
CA HIS A 30 -18.97 11.39 -20.84
C HIS A 30 -17.62 10.66 -20.96
N ALA A 31 -16.95 10.70 -22.11
CA ALA A 31 -15.57 10.20 -22.24
C ALA A 31 -14.58 11.12 -21.51
N TYR A 32 -14.85 12.42 -21.46
CA TYR A 32 -14.04 13.40 -20.73
C TYR A 32 -14.34 13.42 -19.23
N ASN A 33 -15.62 13.39 -18.82
CA ASN A 33 -16.07 13.51 -17.42
C ASN A 33 -16.38 12.16 -16.74
N GLY A 34 -16.43 11.06 -17.49
CA GLY A 34 -16.80 9.76 -16.97
C GLY A 34 -15.62 9.07 -16.28
N SER A 35 -15.96 8.21 -15.32
CA SER A 35 -15.04 7.39 -14.51
C SER A 35 -14.11 6.43 -15.30
N TYR A 36 -14.22 6.40 -16.64
CA TYR A 36 -13.40 5.60 -17.55
C TYR A 36 -12.57 6.46 -18.53
N GLY A 37 -12.69 7.79 -18.45
CA GLY A 37 -11.83 8.73 -19.19
C GLY A 37 -10.44 8.83 -18.56
N LEU A 38 -9.47 9.38 -19.31
CA LEU A 38 -8.02 9.43 -19.00
C LEU A 38 -7.64 9.66 -17.51
N GLN A 39 -8.48 10.35 -16.74
CA GLN A 39 -8.32 10.57 -15.30
C GLN A 39 -8.36 9.30 -14.42
N SER A 40 -9.03 8.22 -14.83
CA SER A 40 -9.07 6.99 -14.03
C SER A 40 -7.76 6.20 -14.11
N LEU A 41 -7.08 6.27 -15.25
CA LEU A 41 -5.75 5.69 -15.42
C LEU A 41 -4.74 6.40 -14.53
N GLU A 42 -4.82 7.73 -14.45
CA GLU A 42 -3.95 8.53 -13.59
C GLU A 42 -4.15 8.23 -12.10
N ARG A 43 -5.39 8.00 -11.65
CA ARG A 43 -5.69 7.59 -10.27
C ARG A 43 -5.22 6.17 -9.96
N LEU A 44 -5.37 5.24 -10.90
CA LEU A 44 -4.92 3.85 -10.74
C LEU A 44 -3.38 3.75 -10.70
N ASP A 45 -2.67 4.56 -11.50
CA ASP A 45 -1.20 4.62 -11.46
C ASP A 45 -0.71 5.22 -10.12
N GLN A 46 -1.34 6.29 -9.63
CA GLN A 46 -1.01 6.89 -8.33
C GLN A 46 -1.24 5.91 -7.17
N GLU A 47 -2.35 5.16 -7.19
CA GLU A 47 -2.64 4.15 -6.18
C GLU A 47 -1.64 2.97 -6.27
N GLY A 48 -1.23 2.60 -7.50
CA GLY A 48 -0.19 1.60 -7.77
C GLY A 48 1.19 1.98 -7.23
N GLU A 49 1.62 3.23 -7.38
CA GLU A 49 2.88 3.71 -6.80
C GLU A 49 2.85 3.73 -5.27
N SER A 50 1.73 4.12 -4.67
CA SER A 50 1.56 4.13 -3.21
C SER A 50 1.62 2.73 -2.58
N LEU A 51 1.08 1.71 -3.27
CA LEU A 51 1.14 0.32 -2.82
C LEU A 51 2.55 -0.26 -2.96
N ARG A 52 3.27 0.08 -4.03
CA ARG A 52 4.68 -0.34 -4.22
C ARG A 52 5.57 0.19 -3.09
N GLY A 53 5.42 1.47 -2.72
CA GLY A 53 6.18 2.04 -1.61
C GLY A 53 5.89 1.38 -0.25
N GLN A 54 4.69 0.82 -0.04
CA GLN A 54 4.36 0.08 1.18
C GLN A 54 4.99 -1.32 1.18
N VAL A 55 5.01 -2.00 0.03
CA VAL A 55 5.66 -3.31 -0.11
C VAL A 55 7.16 -3.22 0.17
N ASP A 56 7.83 -2.18 -0.33
CA ASP A 56 9.27 -2.01 -0.11
C ASP A 56 9.58 -1.78 1.38
N LYS A 57 8.80 -0.93 2.07
CA LYS A 57 8.95 -0.74 3.53
C LYS A 57 8.75 -2.02 4.32
N LEU A 58 7.69 -2.78 4.01
CA LEU A 58 7.40 -4.05 4.67
C LEU A 58 8.49 -5.09 4.40
N ARG A 59 9.11 -5.05 3.22
CA ARG A 59 10.21 -5.93 2.87
C ARG A 59 11.48 -5.59 3.65
N ASP A 60 11.80 -4.31 3.79
CA ASP A 60 12.93 -3.84 4.59
C ASP A 60 12.76 -4.21 6.07
N GLU A 61 11.56 -4.04 6.62
CA GLU A 61 11.24 -4.45 8.00
C GLU A 61 11.37 -5.97 8.19
N ARG A 62 10.89 -6.76 7.21
CA ARG A 62 11.06 -8.22 7.23
C ARG A 62 12.53 -8.59 7.22
N GLU A 63 13.33 -8.00 6.35
CA GLU A 63 14.77 -8.32 6.24
C GLU A 63 15.52 -7.95 7.53
N ALA A 64 15.23 -6.79 8.12
CA ALA A 64 15.79 -6.40 9.41
C ALA A 64 15.39 -7.36 10.54
N MET A 65 14.14 -7.84 10.56
CA MET A 65 13.69 -8.84 11.51
C MET A 65 14.32 -10.21 11.27
N GLU A 66 14.48 -10.63 10.02
CA GLU A 66 15.15 -11.89 9.68
C GLU A 66 16.62 -11.89 10.08
N GLN A 67 17.32 -10.79 9.91
CA GLN A 67 18.69 -10.63 10.39
C GLN A 67 18.76 -10.76 11.92
N ARG A 68 17.84 -10.11 12.65
CA ARG A 68 17.76 -10.22 14.12
C ARG A 68 17.43 -11.64 14.59
N VAL A 69 16.49 -12.29 13.91
CA VAL A 69 16.10 -13.68 14.21
C VAL A 69 17.25 -14.64 13.88
N ALA A 70 17.99 -14.40 12.80
CA ALA A 70 19.17 -15.18 12.46
C ALA A 70 20.26 -15.07 13.53
N LEU A 71 20.45 -13.90 14.13
CA LEU A 71 21.36 -13.72 15.27
C LEU A 71 20.88 -14.43 16.55
N LEU A 72 19.58 -14.70 16.67
CA LEU A 72 18.96 -15.41 17.80
C LEU A 72 18.77 -16.91 17.53
N LYS A 73 19.15 -17.41 16.36
CA LYS A 73 18.98 -18.83 16.03
C LYS A 73 19.93 -19.70 16.86
N PRO A 74 19.44 -20.84 17.39
CA PRO A 74 20.20 -21.76 18.25
C PRO A 74 21.44 -22.39 17.59
N GLU A 75 21.55 -22.28 16.26
CA GLU A 75 22.73 -22.69 15.49
C GLU A 75 23.97 -21.83 15.81
N SER A 76 23.76 -20.59 16.28
CA SER A 76 24.80 -19.66 16.76
C SER A 76 24.60 -19.19 18.21
N LEU A 77 23.56 -19.67 18.90
CA LEU A 77 23.26 -19.27 20.27
C LEU A 77 24.09 -20.14 21.21
N ASP A 78 25.16 -19.57 21.75
CA ASP A 78 26.06 -20.26 22.66
C ASP A 78 25.31 -20.67 23.94
N ALA A 79 25.40 -21.95 24.33
CA ALA A 79 24.69 -22.49 25.49
C ALA A 79 25.05 -21.73 26.78
N ASP A 80 26.27 -21.20 26.84
CA ASP A 80 26.81 -20.42 27.96
C ASP A 80 26.11 -19.06 28.10
N VAL A 81 25.66 -18.44 27.00
CA VAL A 81 24.93 -17.16 27.03
C VAL A 81 23.52 -17.37 27.60
N VAL A 82 22.85 -18.46 27.22
CA VAL A 82 21.52 -18.81 27.76
C VAL A 82 21.61 -19.16 29.25
N ASP A 83 22.64 -19.89 29.66
CA ASP A 83 22.90 -20.23 31.07
C ASP A 83 23.18 -18.97 31.91
N THR A 84 23.90 -17.99 31.35
CA THR A 84 24.17 -16.70 32.02
C THR A 84 22.90 -15.87 32.21
N GLU A 85 22.06 -15.77 31.18
CA GLU A 85 20.77 -15.04 31.27
C GLU A 85 19.78 -15.73 32.23
N ALA A 86 19.75 -17.06 32.21
CA ALA A 86 18.93 -17.84 33.15
C ALA A 86 19.40 -17.66 34.61
N ARG A 87 20.71 -17.69 34.86
CA ARG A 87 21.27 -17.47 36.20
C ARG A 87 21.07 -16.04 36.70
N THR A 88 21.23 -15.06 35.83
CA THR A 88 21.00 -13.64 36.16
C THR A 88 19.52 -13.38 36.47
N SER A 89 18.61 -13.90 35.66
CA SER A 89 17.17 -13.70 35.84
C SER A 89 16.61 -14.42 37.07
N LEU A 90 17.16 -15.59 37.42
CA LEU A 90 16.73 -16.39 38.57
C LEU A 90 17.56 -16.14 39.84
N ASN A 91 18.52 -15.21 39.78
CA ASN A 91 19.47 -14.92 40.85
C ASN A 91 20.16 -16.17 41.41
N LEU A 92 20.47 -17.13 40.52
CA LEU A 92 21.10 -18.40 40.85
C LEU A 92 22.63 -18.25 40.79
N LEU A 93 23.29 -18.48 41.93
CA LEU A 93 24.73 -18.41 42.10
C LEU A 93 25.29 -19.79 42.46
N ARG A 94 26.46 -20.14 41.94
CA ARG A 94 27.17 -21.34 42.40
C ARG A 94 27.72 -21.10 43.82
N PRO A 95 27.90 -22.16 44.63
CA PRO A 95 28.37 -22.03 46.01
C PRO A 95 29.72 -21.30 46.17
N ASP A 96 30.49 -21.21 45.10
CA ASP A 96 31.83 -20.64 44.99
C ASP A 96 31.88 -19.25 44.30
N GLU A 97 30.73 -18.68 43.92
CA GLU A 97 30.66 -17.38 43.22
C GLU A 97 30.27 -16.23 44.17
N VAL A 98 30.93 -15.07 44.02
CA VAL A 98 30.68 -13.86 44.82
C VAL A 98 30.30 -12.69 43.90
N VAL A 99 29.10 -12.13 44.06
CA VAL A 99 28.67 -10.92 43.34
C VAL A 99 29.19 -9.68 44.05
N ILE A 100 30.07 -8.92 43.38
CA ILE A 100 30.53 -7.60 43.85
C ILE A 100 29.69 -6.53 43.15
N SER A 101 28.63 -6.04 43.81
CA SER A 101 27.91 -4.87 43.32
C SER A 101 28.68 -3.60 43.69
N PHE A 102 29.23 -2.93 42.69
CA PHE A 102 29.85 -1.61 42.88
C PHE A 102 28.74 -0.57 43.07
N GLY A 103 28.30 -0.40 44.32
CA GLY A 103 27.62 0.80 44.79
C GLY A 103 26.24 1.07 44.19
N ALA A 104 25.21 0.73 44.96
CA ALA A 104 23.92 1.40 44.81
C ALA A 104 24.14 2.93 44.88
N VAL A 105 23.74 3.64 43.83
CA VAL A 105 23.57 5.09 43.88
C VAL A 105 22.52 5.34 44.97
N GLN A 106 22.97 5.80 46.14
CA GLN A 106 22.07 6.20 47.22
C GLN A 106 21.20 7.35 46.71
N HIS A 107 19.92 7.08 46.50
CA HIS A 107 18.91 8.10 46.39
C HIS A 107 18.83 8.81 47.76
N ARG A 108 19.39 10.02 47.84
CA ARG A 108 19.16 10.94 48.97
C ARG A 108 17.76 11.57 48.83
N PRO A 109 17.07 11.82 49.96
CA PRO A 109 15.73 12.42 49.96
C PRO A 109 15.73 13.86 49.46
#